data_AF-A0A3C1BXB7-F1
#
_entry.id   AF-A0A3C1BXB7-F1
#
_cell.length_a   1.000
_cell.length_b   1.000
_cell.length_c   1.000
_cell.angle_alpha   90.00
_cell.angle_beta   90.00
_cell.angle_gamma   90.00
#
_symmetry.space_group_name_H-M   'P 1'
#
loop_
_entity.id
_entity.type
_entity.pdbx_description
1 polymer ?
#
loop_
_entity_poly.entity_id
_entity_poly.type
_entity_poly.pdbx_seq_one_letter_code
_entity_poly.pdbx_strand_id
1 'polypeptide(L)'
;MKRVLVAIVTIALLLTACGAKAPAEATPTETVPTETVPAETTPNYLGTWKLDYLLVGNSKIAQSELESAGNEIANMQFVLKDGGTAYMVIGSNAGFMEWSETPSGIQLSGNGSSFELAFEDGYLSLAIDNETALFQKVSDSQLIENADKSAADVPESSAAEEPETIPTTEEAPTETTA
;
A
#
# COMPACT_ATOMS: atom_id res chain seq x y z
N MET A 1 31.70 -22.77 -2.97
CA MET A 1 31.53 -23.14 -4.40
C MET A 1 31.38 -24.64 -4.53
N LYS A 2 30.23 -25.13 -4.98
CA LYS A 2 30.10 -26.49 -5.53
C LYS A 2 29.00 -26.46 -6.59
N ARG A 3 29.41 -26.40 -7.85
CA ARG A 3 28.55 -26.63 -9.01
C ARG A 3 28.32 -28.13 -9.09
N VAL A 4 27.07 -28.57 -9.18
CA VAL A 4 26.73 -29.92 -9.61
C VAL A 4 25.95 -29.80 -10.91
N LEU A 5 26.69 -29.96 -12.01
CA LEU A 5 26.18 -30.33 -13.32
C LEU A 5 25.77 -31.81 -13.24
N VAL A 6 24.54 -32.15 -13.61
CA VAL A 6 24.23 -33.50 -14.11
C VAL A 6 23.39 -33.37 -15.37
N ALA A 7 23.84 -34.13 -16.36
CA ALA A 7 23.55 -34.01 -17.77
C ALA A 7 22.42 -34.95 -18.24
N ILE A 8 21.69 -34.48 -19.26
CA ILE A 8 21.34 -35.13 -20.54
C ILE A 8 21.00 -36.64 -20.50
N VAL A 9 19.72 -36.97 -20.76
CA VAL A 9 19.21 -38.26 -21.29
C VAL A 9 17.78 -37.96 -21.80
N THR A 10 17.26 -38.23 -23.00
CA THR A 10 17.67 -38.95 -24.21
C THR A 10 16.77 -38.51 -25.38
N ILE A 11 17.35 -38.49 -26.57
CA ILE A 11 16.70 -38.33 -27.88
C ILE A 11 15.90 -39.60 -28.24
N ALA A 12 14.66 -39.44 -28.71
CA ALA A 12 13.97 -40.45 -29.50
C ALA A 12 13.74 -39.91 -30.92
N LEU A 13 14.66 -40.31 -31.81
CA LEU A 13 14.62 -40.07 -33.24
C LEU A 13 13.68 -41.11 -33.87
N LEU A 14 12.55 -40.70 -34.43
CA LEU A 14 11.73 -41.55 -35.30
C LEU A 14 11.87 -41.07 -36.75
N LEU A 15 12.73 -41.77 -37.49
CA LEU A 15 12.83 -41.72 -38.94
C LEU A 15 11.79 -42.67 -39.53
N THR A 16 10.80 -42.14 -40.25
CA THR A 16 9.95 -42.93 -41.15
C THR A 16 10.18 -42.50 -42.59
N ALA A 17 10.86 -43.40 -43.31
CA ALA A 17 10.77 -43.80 -44.71
C ALA A 17 10.57 -42.75 -45.82
N CYS A 18 11.55 -42.75 -46.74
CA CYS A 18 11.58 -42.11 -48.04
C CYS A 18 10.60 -42.77 -49.03
N GLY A 19 9.83 -41.96 -49.77
CA GLY A 19 8.97 -42.38 -50.89
C GLY A 19 8.74 -41.20 -51.84
N ALA A 20 8.97 -41.41 -53.13
CA ALA A 20 9.30 -40.40 -54.15
C ALA A 20 8.14 -39.51 -54.67
N LYS A 21 8.57 -38.38 -55.29
CA LYS A 21 7.98 -37.63 -56.44
C LYS A 21 7.26 -36.30 -56.11
N ALA A 22 7.90 -35.19 -56.52
CA ALA A 22 7.36 -33.81 -56.61
C ALA A 22 6.16 -33.73 -57.60
N PRO A 23 5.23 -32.73 -57.57
CA PRO A 23 5.49 -31.29 -57.35
C PRO A 23 4.41 -30.47 -56.58
N ALA A 24 4.67 -29.16 -56.48
CA ALA A 24 3.76 -28.03 -56.23
C ALA A 24 3.80 -27.35 -54.84
N GLU A 25 4.18 -26.07 -54.91
CA GLU A 25 3.91 -24.91 -54.03
C GLU A 25 3.08 -25.12 -52.75
N ALA A 26 3.70 -24.74 -51.62
CA ALA A 26 3.15 -23.75 -50.70
C ALA A 26 4.27 -23.33 -49.73
N THR A 27 4.72 -22.08 -49.80
CA THR A 27 5.49 -21.45 -48.73
C THR A 27 4.68 -21.49 -47.44
N PRO A 28 5.13 -22.13 -46.35
CA PRO A 28 4.49 -21.97 -45.06
C PRO A 28 4.95 -20.62 -44.49
N THR A 29 4.02 -19.67 -44.40
CA THR A 29 4.15 -18.50 -43.54
C THR A 29 4.44 -19.01 -42.13
N GLU A 30 5.66 -18.80 -41.66
CA GLU A 30 6.08 -19.08 -40.30
C GLU A 30 5.33 -18.12 -39.38
N THR A 31 4.17 -18.53 -38.88
CA THR A 31 3.54 -17.88 -37.72
C THR A 31 4.44 -18.16 -36.52
N VAL A 32 5.33 -17.21 -36.24
CA VAL A 32 6.02 -17.10 -34.97
C VAL A 32 4.94 -17.06 -33.88
N PRO A 33 4.90 -18.02 -32.94
CA PRO A 33 4.00 -17.94 -31.82
C PRO A 33 4.37 -16.70 -31.02
N THR A 34 3.46 -15.73 -30.98
CA THR A 34 3.57 -14.60 -30.06
C THR A 34 3.50 -15.18 -28.65
N GLU A 35 4.67 -15.28 -28.01
CA GLU A 35 4.80 -15.57 -26.59
C GLU A 35 3.96 -14.53 -25.85
N THR A 36 2.83 -14.98 -25.31
CA THR A 36 1.94 -14.12 -24.55
C THR A 36 2.65 -13.88 -23.23
N VAL A 37 3.36 -12.76 -23.13
CA VAL A 37 3.94 -12.28 -21.87
C VAL A 37 2.79 -12.25 -20.85
N PRO A 38 2.93 -12.92 -19.70
CA PRO A 38 1.92 -12.87 -18.65
C PRO A 38 1.63 -11.40 -18.34
N ALA A 39 0.37 -10.99 -18.39
CA ALA A 39 -0.01 -9.65 -17.97
C ALA A 39 0.43 -9.49 -16.51
N GLU A 40 1.39 -8.61 -16.25
CA GLU A 40 1.74 -8.21 -14.90
C GLU A 40 0.49 -7.58 -14.29
N THR A 41 -0.17 -8.33 -13.40
CA THR A 41 -1.28 -7.80 -12.62
C THR A 41 -0.68 -6.86 -11.60
N THR A 42 -0.88 -5.56 -11.79
CA THR A 42 -0.54 -4.57 -10.76
C THR A 42 -1.23 -4.96 -9.46
N PRO A 43 -0.49 -5.10 -8.35
CA PRO A 43 -1.08 -5.44 -7.06
C PRO A 43 -2.06 -4.36 -6.60
N ASN A 44 -3.20 -4.77 -6.04
CA ASN A 44 -4.17 -3.86 -5.43
C ASN A 44 -3.83 -3.63 -3.94
N TYR A 45 -3.22 -2.47 -3.66
CA TYR A 45 -2.79 -2.10 -2.32
C TYR A 45 -3.92 -1.61 -1.40
N LEU A 46 -5.06 -1.15 -1.94
CA LEU A 46 -6.15 -0.57 -1.14
C LEU A 46 -6.70 -1.57 -0.12
N GLY A 47 -6.99 -1.11 1.09
CA GLY A 47 -7.59 -1.91 2.15
C GLY A 47 -6.77 -1.97 3.43
N THR A 48 -7.05 -2.98 4.26
CA THR A 48 -6.45 -3.15 5.58
C THR A 48 -5.30 -4.16 5.54
N TRP A 49 -4.15 -3.75 6.06
CA TRP A 49 -2.94 -4.54 6.19
C TRP A 49 -2.54 -4.64 7.66
N LYS A 50 -2.19 -5.84 8.10
CA LYS A 50 -1.78 -6.11 9.48
C LYS A 50 -0.44 -6.83 9.50
N LEU A 51 0.33 -6.61 10.56
CA LEU A 51 1.55 -7.36 10.80
C LEU A 51 1.24 -8.87 10.83
N ASP A 52 1.91 -9.65 9.99
CA ASP A 52 1.87 -11.11 10.03
C ASP A 52 3.03 -11.61 10.92
N TYR A 53 4.25 -11.13 10.65
CA TYR A 53 5.43 -11.46 11.44
C TYR A 53 6.54 -10.42 11.33
N LEU A 54 7.47 -10.49 12.28
CA LEU A 54 8.72 -9.76 12.28
C LEU A 54 9.87 -10.71 11.93
N LEU A 55 10.75 -10.30 11.04
CA LEU A 55 12.03 -10.96 10.80
C LEU A 55 13.12 -10.28 11.61
N VAL A 56 13.81 -11.06 12.43
CA VAL A 56 15.00 -10.63 13.18
C VAL A 56 16.15 -11.56 12.79
N GLY A 57 17.04 -11.07 11.92
CA GLY A 57 18.01 -11.92 11.25
C GLY A 57 17.32 -13.00 10.41
N ASN A 58 17.53 -14.27 10.76
CA ASN A 58 16.88 -15.42 10.10
C ASN A 58 15.69 -15.99 10.89
N SER A 59 15.28 -15.32 11.97
CA SER A 59 14.19 -15.77 12.84
C SER A 59 12.89 -15.07 12.47
N LYS A 60 11.84 -15.86 12.24
CA LYS A 60 10.47 -15.37 12.09
C LYS A 60 9.80 -15.39 13.46
N ILE A 61 9.29 -14.24 13.88
CA ILE A 61 8.51 -14.08 15.12
C ILE A 61 7.09 -13.70 14.73
N ALA A 62 6.12 -14.57 15.05
CA ALA A 62 4.73 -14.34 14.69
C ALA A 62 4.13 -13.18 15.50
N GLN A 63 3.12 -12.50 14.93
CA GLN A 63 2.39 -11.44 15.63
C GLN A 63 1.92 -11.87 17.03
N SER A 64 1.32 -13.06 17.16
CA SER A 64 0.83 -13.57 18.45
C SER A 64 1.91 -13.76 19.52
N GLU A 65 3.15 -14.06 19.10
CA GLU A 65 4.28 -14.19 20.01
C GLU A 65 4.72 -12.81 20.52
N LEU A 66 4.72 -11.81 19.63
CA LEU A 66 4.97 -10.40 20.01
C LEU A 66 3.89 -9.89 20.97
N GLU A 67 2.61 -10.19 20.71
CA GLU A 67 1.49 -9.84 21.60
C GLU A 67 1.66 -10.47 22.98
N SER A 68 2.00 -11.77 23.03
CA SER A 68 2.23 -12.51 24.28
C SER A 68 3.42 -11.96 25.08
N ALA A 69 4.41 -11.40 24.38
CA ALA A 69 5.56 -10.72 24.99
C ALA A 69 5.24 -9.27 25.41
N GLY A 70 4.05 -8.75 25.13
CA GLY A 70 3.69 -7.35 25.37
C GLY A 70 4.45 -6.36 24.49
N ASN A 71 4.93 -6.80 23.33
CA ASN A 71 5.65 -5.94 22.40
C ASN A 71 4.65 -5.07 21.62
N GLU A 72 4.80 -3.76 21.71
CA GLU A 72 3.92 -2.78 21.06
C GLU A 72 3.93 -2.89 19.53
N ILE A 73 4.99 -3.41 18.90
CA ILE A 73 5.04 -3.66 17.44
C ILE A 73 3.94 -4.62 17.00
N ALA A 74 3.45 -5.49 17.89
CA ALA A 74 2.46 -6.49 17.55
C ALA A 74 1.14 -5.92 17.04
N ASN A 75 0.78 -4.69 17.41
CA ASN A 75 -0.45 -4.04 16.94
C ASN A 75 -0.27 -3.27 15.62
N MET A 76 0.90 -3.36 14.97
CA MET A 76 1.20 -2.56 13.80
C MET A 76 0.27 -2.92 12.65
N GLN A 77 -0.41 -1.90 12.11
CA GLN A 77 -1.34 -2.05 11.00
C GLN A 77 -1.50 -0.74 10.24
N PHE A 78 -1.96 -0.83 9.00
CA PHE A 78 -2.36 0.34 8.25
C PHE A 78 -3.56 0.07 7.34
N VAL A 79 -4.31 1.13 7.05
CA VAL A 79 -5.43 1.13 6.13
C VAL A 79 -5.09 2.08 4.99
N LEU A 80 -4.96 1.56 3.77
CA LEU A 80 -4.70 2.35 2.56
C LEU A 80 -6.03 2.69 1.90
N LYS A 81 -6.34 3.98 1.82
CA LYS A 81 -7.57 4.48 1.22
C LYS A 81 -7.35 4.93 -0.21
N ASP A 82 -8.41 4.84 -0.98
CA ASP A 82 -8.50 5.51 -2.27
C ASP A 82 -8.27 7.02 -2.08
N GLY A 83 -7.60 7.66 -3.04
CA GLY A 83 -7.25 9.08 -2.97
C GLY A 83 -5.96 9.40 -2.21
N GLY A 84 -5.15 8.40 -1.83
CA GLY A 84 -3.79 8.61 -1.34
C GLY A 84 -3.67 8.84 0.17
N THR A 85 -4.73 8.66 0.96
CA THR A 85 -4.66 8.74 2.42
C THR A 85 -4.47 7.37 3.05
N ALA A 86 -3.56 7.27 4.02
CA ALA A 86 -3.36 6.09 4.85
C ALA A 86 -3.64 6.43 6.31
N TYR A 87 -4.09 5.45 7.08
CA TYR A 87 -4.13 5.52 8.54
C TYR A 87 -3.25 4.40 9.10
N MET A 88 -2.29 4.75 9.94
CA MET A 88 -1.32 3.81 10.50
C MET A 88 -1.44 3.78 12.02
N VAL A 89 -1.27 2.59 12.58
CA VAL A 89 -1.14 2.34 14.02
C VAL A 89 0.20 1.65 14.27
N ILE A 90 0.98 2.16 15.21
CA ILE A 90 2.24 1.57 15.70
C ILE A 90 2.30 1.78 17.22
N GLY A 91 2.21 0.70 17.99
CA GLY A 91 2.16 0.77 19.45
C GLY A 91 1.04 1.70 19.91
N SER A 92 1.38 2.60 20.81
CA SER A 92 0.46 3.63 21.30
C SER A 92 0.21 4.80 20.33
N ASN A 93 0.92 4.85 19.19
CA ASN A 93 0.79 5.93 18.21
C ASN A 93 -0.15 5.54 17.08
N ALA A 94 -0.98 6.49 16.65
CA ALA A 94 -1.78 6.34 15.45
C ALA A 94 -1.94 7.68 14.74
N GLY A 95 -2.07 7.66 13.42
CA GLY A 95 -2.19 8.89 12.66
C GLY A 95 -2.46 8.69 11.18
N PHE A 96 -2.88 9.79 10.55
CA PHE A 96 -3.03 9.87 9.11
C PHE A 96 -1.70 10.19 8.45
N MET A 97 -1.49 9.60 7.28
CA MET A 97 -0.35 9.80 6.41
C MET A 97 -0.83 9.84 4.96
N GLU A 98 0.00 10.36 4.06
CA GLU A 98 -0.19 10.22 2.63
C GLU A 98 0.50 8.94 2.16
N TRP A 99 -0.06 8.28 1.15
CA TRP A 99 0.55 7.14 0.50
C TRP A 99 0.51 7.25 -1.03
N SER A 100 1.50 6.65 -1.66
CA SER A 100 1.59 6.54 -3.12
C SER A 100 2.24 5.22 -3.52
N GLU A 101 1.98 4.77 -4.74
CA GLU A 101 2.67 3.63 -5.32
C GLU A 101 4.10 3.99 -5.72
N THR A 102 5.01 3.05 -5.55
CA THR A 102 6.40 3.10 -6.05
C THR A 102 6.63 1.93 -7.00
N PRO A 103 7.71 1.91 -7.81
CA PRO A 103 8.03 0.76 -8.66
C PRO A 103 8.20 -0.56 -7.90
N SER A 104 8.55 -0.48 -6.61
CA SER A 104 8.85 -1.60 -5.72
C SER A 104 7.70 -1.94 -4.76
N GLY A 105 6.67 -1.10 -4.64
CA GLY A 105 5.66 -1.23 -3.59
C GLY A 105 4.91 0.08 -3.35
N ILE A 106 4.99 0.59 -2.13
CA ILE A 106 4.37 1.87 -1.73
C ILE A 106 5.33 2.74 -0.93
N GLN A 107 5.00 4.02 -0.84
CA GLN A 107 5.61 4.96 0.09
C GLN A 107 4.54 5.53 1.02
N LEU A 108 4.82 5.58 2.32
CA LEU A 108 4.03 6.30 3.32
C LEU A 108 4.79 7.55 3.75
N SER A 109 4.16 8.72 3.70
CA SER A 109 4.78 9.99 4.04
C SER A 109 3.88 10.85 4.91
N GLY A 110 4.45 11.46 5.94
CA GLY A 110 3.68 12.26 6.90
C GLY A 110 4.53 12.70 8.09
N ASN A 111 4.17 13.83 8.71
CA ASN A 111 4.83 14.35 9.92
C ASN A 111 6.37 14.46 9.80
N GLY A 112 6.88 14.81 8.61
CA GLY A 112 8.32 14.94 8.34
C GLY A 112 9.08 13.61 8.20
N SER A 113 8.38 12.48 8.19
CA SER A 113 8.95 11.15 7.96
C SER A 113 8.43 10.55 6.66
N SER A 114 9.23 9.68 6.04
CA SER A 114 8.84 8.90 4.87
C SER A 114 9.40 7.49 4.98
N PHE A 115 8.56 6.50 4.68
CA PHE A 115 8.88 5.09 4.77
C PHE A 115 8.52 4.42 3.44
N GLU A 116 9.43 3.62 2.90
CA GLU A 116 9.15 2.80 1.73
C GLU A 116 8.81 1.39 2.20
N LEU A 117 7.73 0.83 1.66
CA LEU A 117 7.33 -0.55 1.88
C LEU A 117 7.42 -1.29 0.56
N ALA A 118 8.35 -2.26 0.46
CA ALA A 118 8.49 -3.08 -0.74
C ALA A 118 7.44 -4.20 -0.75
N PHE A 119 6.87 -4.46 -1.92
CA PHE A 119 5.90 -5.52 -2.14
C PHE A 119 6.59 -6.74 -2.77
N GLU A 120 6.65 -7.84 -2.02
CA GLU A 120 7.24 -9.10 -2.47
C GLU A 120 6.46 -10.27 -1.87
N ASP A 121 6.23 -11.33 -2.64
CA ASP A 121 5.56 -12.57 -2.18
C ASP A 121 4.20 -12.36 -1.48
N GLY A 122 3.45 -11.31 -1.87
CA GLY A 122 2.15 -10.99 -1.30
C GLY A 122 2.19 -10.19 0.00
N TYR A 123 3.38 -9.75 0.43
CA TYR A 123 3.60 -8.96 1.63
C TYR A 123 4.07 -7.55 1.28
N LEU A 124 3.62 -6.57 2.07
CA LEU A 124 4.34 -5.31 2.18
C LEU A 124 5.38 -5.46 3.29
N SER A 125 6.60 -4.97 3.05
CA SER A 125 7.74 -5.13 3.96
C SER A 125 8.29 -3.78 4.38
N LEU A 126 8.43 -3.54 5.68
CA LEU A 126 9.02 -2.33 6.24
C LEU A 126 10.32 -2.69 6.96
N ALA A 127 11.44 -2.14 6.50
CA ALA A 127 12.72 -2.25 7.20
C ALA A 127 12.74 -1.33 8.42
N ILE A 128 13.07 -1.88 9.59
CA ILE A 128 13.15 -1.17 10.87
C ILE A 128 14.49 -1.54 11.51
N ASP A 129 15.49 -0.67 11.40
CA ASP A 129 16.85 -0.92 11.86
C ASP A 129 17.42 -2.28 11.38
N ASN A 130 17.46 -3.29 12.26
CA ASN A 130 17.98 -4.63 11.98
C ASN A 130 16.86 -5.68 11.80
N GLU A 131 15.63 -5.23 11.66
CA GLU A 131 14.41 -6.03 11.62
C GLU A 131 13.61 -5.71 10.35
N THR A 132 12.69 -6.60 9.98
CA THR A 132 11.76 -6.35 8.89
C THR A 132 10.36 -6.77 9.29
N ALA A 133 9.44 -5.82 9.31
CA ALA A 133 8.02 -6.08 9.56
C ALA A 133 7.33 -6.48 8.25
N LEU A 134 6.64 -7.62 8.25
CA LEU A 134 5.92 -8.13 7.09
C LEU A 134 4.43 -8.03 7.33
N PHE A 135 3.73 -7.35 6.41
CA PHE A 135 2.31 -7.09 6.49
C PHE A 135 1.57 -7.89 5.45
N GLN A 136 0.48 -8.53 5.88
CA GLN A 136 -0.45 -9.19 4.98
C GLN A 136 -1.74 -8.37 4.86
N LYS A 137 -2.29 -8.35 3.65
CA LYS A 137 -3.63 -7.81 3.42
C LYS A 137 -4.66 -8.73 4.06
N VAL A 138 -5.44 -8.20 5.00
CA VAL A 138 -6.47 -8.96 5.72
C VAL A 138 -7.89 -8.63 5.25
N SER A 139 -8.08 -7.51 4.55
CA SER A 139 -9.38 -7.09 4.02
C SER A 139 -9.24 -6.00 2.95
N ASP A 140 -10.19 -5.90 2.04
CA ASP A 140 -10.35 -4.76 1.12
C ASP A 140 -11.02 -3.55 1.81
N SER A 141 -11.45 -3.69 3.07
CA SER A 141 -12.05 -2.60 3.84
C SER A 141 -11.06 -1.44 4.02
N GLN A 142 -11.55 -0.24 3.72
CA GLN A 142 -10.84 1.03 3.93
C GLN A 142 -11.37 1.79 5.16
N LEU A 143 -12.18 1.13 5.98
CA LEU A 143 -12.74 1.70 7.20
C LEU A 143 -11.70 1.66 8.32
N ILE A 144 -11.66 2.74 9.10
CA ILE A 144 -10.84 2.80 10.32
C ILE A 144 -11.79 2.60 11.51
N GLU A 145 -11.72 1.44 12.13
CA GLU A 145 -12.49 1.21 13.35
C GLU A 145 -12.02 2.18 14.45
N ASN A 146 -12.96 2.99 14.96
CA ASN A 146 -12.77 4.05 15.97
C ASN A 146 -12.24 5.43 15.52
N ALA A 147 -12.07 5.72 14.22
CA ALA A 147 -11.73 7.09 13.78
C ALA A 147 -12.83 8.13 14.11
N ASP A 148 -14.09 7.71 14.20
CA ASP A 148 -15.23 8.59 14.52
C ASP A 148 -15.30 9.03 15.98
N LYS A 149 -14.49 8.48 16.89
CA LYS A 149 -14.44 8.98 18.28
C LYS A 149 -13.59 10.23 18.45
N SER A 150 -12.72 10.57 17.50
CA SER A 150 -11.88 11.78 17.59
C SER A 150 -12.44 12.97 16.82
N ALA A 151 -13.45 12.78 15.97
CA ALA A 151 -14.11 13.85 15.23
C ALA A 151 -15.23 14.56 16.03
N ALA A 152 -15.66 14.00 17.17
CA ALA A 152 -16.74 14.55 18.00
C ALA A 152 -16.31 15.68 18.95
N ASP A 153 -15.01 16.03 18.99
CA ASP A 153 -14.47 17.10 19.84
C ASP A 153 -13.97 18.32 19.04
N VAL A 154 -14.40 18.47 17.80
CA VAL A 154 -14.38 19.79 17.15
C VAL A 154 -15.69 20.46 17.54
N PRO A 155 -15.69 21.55 18.33
CA PRO A 155 -16.92 22.31 18.50
C PRO A 155 -17.33 22.81 17.12
N GLU A 156 -18.46 22.29 16.64
CA GLU A 156 -19.20 22.83 15.52
C GLU A 156 -19.60 24.26 15.90
N SER A 157 -18.72 25.23 15.63
CA SER A 157 -19.06 26.64 15.67
C SER A 157 -19.91 26.96 14.44
N SER A 158 -21.13 26.43 14.42
CA SER A 158 -22.21 26.86 13.55
C SER A 158 -23.04 27.90 14.30
N ALA A 159 -22.92 29.16 13.90
CA ALA A 159 -24.09 30.04 13.70
C ALA A 159 -23.62 31.39 13.16
N ALA A 160 -24.17 31.73 12.01
CA ALA A 160 -24.08 33.03 11.37
C ALA A 160 -24.66 34.14 12.25
N GLU A 161 -24.11 35.35 12.17
CA GLU A 161 -24.90 36.57 12.24
C GLU A 161 -24.32 37.60 11.26
N GLU A 162 -25.24 38.15 10.46
CA GLU A 162 -25.06 39.24 9.51
C GLU A 162 -24.49 40.49 10.21
N PRO A 163 -23.69 41.35 9.55
CA PRO A 163 -23.47 42.69 10.06
C PRO A 163 -24.75 43.52 9.82
N GLU A 164 -25.66 43.53 10.79
CA GLU A 164 -26.70 44.56 10.86
C GLU A 164 -26.04 45.95 10.94
N THR A 165 -26.35 46.77 9.94
CA THR A 165 -26.04 48.19 9.90
C THR A 165 -26.75 48.92 11.03
N ILE A 166 -25.99 49.45 12.00
CA ILE A 166 -26.51 50.43 12.96
C ILE A 166 -26.52 51.84 12.32
N PRO A 167 -27.66 52.55 12.27
CA PRO A 167 -27.67 53.97 11.94
C PRO A 167 -27.35 54.78 13.20
N THR A 168 -26.22 55.48 13.23
CA THR A 168 -26.01 56.55 14.22
C THR A 168 -26.68 57.81 13.68
N THR A 169 -27.84 58.10 14.25
CA THR A 169 -28.55 59.38 14.16
C THR A 169 -27.73 60.46 14.87
N GLU A 170 -27.53 61.54 14.13
CA GLU A 170 -27.12 62.87 14.56
C GLU A 170 -28.10 63.44 15.60
N GLU A 171 -27.61 63.74 16.81
CA GLU A 171 -28.20 64.78 17.67
C GLU A 171 -27.09 65.54 18.40
N ALA A 172 -26.93 66.81 18.02
CA ALA A 172 -26.37 67.85 18.88
C ALA A 172 -27.48 68.32 19.85
N PRO A 173 -27.18 68.89 21.03
CA PRO A 173 -26.89 70.32 21.04
C PRO A 173 -25.89 70.83 22.11
N THR A 174 -25.40 72.02 21.77
CA THR A 174 -24.83 73.14 22.57
C THR A 174 -24.83 73.06 24.10
N GLU A 175 -23.69 73.39 24.72
CA GLU A 175 -23.68 74.40 25.79
C GLU A 175 -22.35 75.18 25.88
N THR A 176 -22.52 76.47 26.19
CA THR A 176 -21.58 77.60 26.25
C THR A 176 -21.17 77.86 27.71
N THR A 177 -20.10 78.65 27.91
CA THR A 177 -19.72 79.43 29.15
C THR A 177 -18.53 78.82 29.92
N ALA A 178 -17.47 79.53 30.32
CA ALA A 178 -17.16 80.96 30.44
C ALA A 178 -15.69 81.25 30.05
#